data_AF-A0A5C6A8M3-F1
#
_entry.id   AF-A0A5C6A8M3-F1
#
_cell.length_a   1.000
_cell.length_b   1.000
_cell.length_c   1.000
_cell.angle_alpha   90.00
_cell.angle_beta   90.00
_cell.angle_gamma   90.00
#
_symmetry.space_group_name_H-M   'P 1'
#
loop_
_entity.id
_entity.type
_entity.pdbx_description
1 polymer ?
#
loop_
_entity_poly.entity_id
_entity_poly.type
_entity_poly.pdbx_seq_one_letter_code
_entity_poly.pdbx_strand_id
1 'polypeptide(L)'
;MNVTDFLETHFRHFNARELRDAARAYGQFVTDGGKMMITLAGAMSTGELGLSLAEMIRQNKVHAITCTAANLEEDLFNLVAHDEYRTIQDWRALSVDDEVKLRDEGFNRVTDTCIPETVMRHLEHRLTKLWVQQATKKEGWMPAQFMFALLDDPSFAEHFQVPRENSWVAAAKDAGIPIFTPGIEDSTLGNIYAARVYDGTVPNHSAIVSGTEQMETLIRWYESTSQDAPIGMFQIGGGIAGDFPICVVPILKQDLEKDTRLWGYFCQISDAVTSYGGYSGAVPNEKITWYKLDPESPKFMIQSDASICAPLIFAHILGW
;
A
#
# COMPACT_ATOMS: atom_id res chain seq x y z
N MET A 1 20.15 -2.23 23.96
CA MET A 1 18.70 -2.44 23.87
C MET A 1 18.34 -2.14 22.44
N ASN A 2 17.90 -3.14 21.69
CA ASN A 2 17.41 -2.95 20.33
C ASN A 2 15.97 -2.39 20.38
N VAL A 3 15.36 -2.09 19.22
CA VAL A 3 14.01 -1.52 19.18
C VAL A 3 12.99 -2.51 19.76
N THR A 4 13.10 -3.81 19.46
CA THR A 4 12.23 -4.84 20.03
C THR A 4 12.24 -4.82 21.56
N ASP A 5 13.42 -4.87 22.19
CA ASP A 5 13.59 -4.84 23.64
C ASP A 5 13.04 -3.54 24.26
N PHE A 6 13.21 -2.42 23.55
CA PHE A 6 12.70 -1.12 23.97
C PHE A 6 11.16 -1.13 24.02
N LEU A 7 10.51 -1.60 22.95
CA LEU A 7 9.06 -1.71 22.90
C LEU A 7 8.53 -2.67 23.98
N GLU A 8 9.16 -3.84 24.13
CA GLU A 8 8.79 -4.81 25.17
C GLU A 8 8.88 -4.22 26.59
N THR A 9 9.91 -3.41 26.85
CA THR A 9 10.17 -2.81 28.15
C THR A 9 9.25 -1.63 28.45
N HIS A 10 9.03 -0.73 27.48
CA HIS A 10 8.44 0.59 27.71
C HIS A 10 6.97 0.70 27.27
N PHE A 11 6.51 -0.09 26.29
CA PHE A 11 5.17 0.04 25.73
C PHE A 11 4.16 -0.80 26.53
N ARG A 12 3.86 -0.38 27.76
CA ARG A 12 3.06 -1.16 28.74
C ARG A 12 1.58 -0.82 28.83
N HIS A 13 1.18 0.41 28.47
CA HIS A 13 -0.19 0.91 28.64
C HIS A 13 -0.71 1.67 27.41
N PHE A 14 -2.03 1.80 27.28
CA PHE A 14 -2.74 2.55 26.23
C PHE A 14 -2.32 2.14 24.80
N ASN A 15 -2.31 3.09 23.85
CA ASN A 15 -1.93 2.83 22.45
C ASN A 15 -0.52 2.27 22.30
N ALA A 16 0.39 2.56 23.24
CA ALA A 16 1.72 1.95 23.23
C ALA A 16 1.63 0.43 23.46
N ARG A 17 0.86 -0.02 24.47
CA ARG A 17 0.60 -1.46 24.68
C ARG A 17 -0.03 -2.09 23.47
N GLU A 18 -1.05 -1.44 22.91
CA GLU A 18 -1.75 -1.92 21.71
C GLU A 18 -0.78 -2.15 20.54
N LEU A 19 0.13 -1.20 20.29
CA LEU A 19 1.17 -1.31 19.26
C LEU A 19 2.07 -2.53 19.49
N ARG A 20 2.59 -2.69 20.70
CA ARG A 20 3.47 -3.82 21.04
C ARG A 20 2.73 -5.15 20.90
N ASP A 21 1.51 -5.24 21.42
CA ASP A 21 0.71 -6.47 21.39
C ASP A 21 0.30 -6.82 19.95
N ALA A 22 -0.01 -5.83 19.11
CA ALA A 22 -0.27 -6.00 17.68
C ALA A 22 0.97 -6.52 16.94
N ALA A 23 2.16 -5.97 17.21
CA ALA A 23 3.42 -6.42 16.61
C ALA A 23 3.75 -7.86 17.01
N ARG A 24 3.62 -8.18 18.30
CA ARG A 24 3.82 -9.54 18.82
C ARG A 24 2.85 -10.53 18.17
N ALA A 25 1.57 -10.19 18.09
CA ALA A 25 0.57 -11.05 17.48
C ALA A 25 0.78 -11.21 15.96
N TYR A 26 1.24 -10.18 15.24
CA TYR A 26 1.67 -10.31 13.85
C TYR A 26 2.81 -11.32 13.74
N GLY A 27 3.90 -11.09 14.49
CA GLY A 27 5.10 -11.94 14.44
C GLY A 27 4.78 -13.40 14.73
N GLN A 28 3.95 -13.64 15.76
CA GLN A 28 3.47 -14.98 16.10
C GLN A 28 2.62 -15.58 14.98
N PHE A 29 1.65 -14.82 14.45
CA PHE A 29 0.75 -15.28 13.38
C PHE A 29 1.52 -15.76 12.14
N VAL A 30 2.55 -15.02 11.72
CA VAL A 30 3.41 -15.42 10.59
C VAL A 30 4.31 -16.62 10.96
N THR A 31 4.81 -16.66 12.19
CA THR A 31 5.63 -17.80 12.68
C THR A 31 4.83 -19.10 12.70
N ASP A 32 3.54 -19.03 13.00
CA ASP A 32 2.61 -20.18 12.99
C ASP A 32 2.13 -20.56 11.57
N GLY A 33 2.73 -19.97 10.53
CA GLY A 33 2.45 -20.29 9.12
C GLY A 33 1.35 -19.43 8.49
N GLY A 34 0.80 -18.45 9.21
CA GLY A 34 -0.18 -17.51 8.68
C GLY A 34 0.38 -16.62 7.57
N LYS A 35 -0.50 -16.22 6.64
CA LYS A 35 -0.19 -15.35 5.50
C LYS A 35 -0.69 -13.94 5.78
N MET A 36 0.17 -12.94 5.62
CA MET A 36 -0.20 -11.55 5.91
C MET A 36 -0.42 -10.74 4.64
N MET A 37 -1.59 -10.12 4.56
CA MET A 37 -1.83 -9.01 3.65
C MET A 37 -1.55 -7.68 4.36
N ILE A 38 -0.73 -6.82 3.75
CA ILE A 38 -0.61 -5.43 4.18
C ILE A 38 -1.48 -4.55 3.29
N THR A 39 -2.19 -3.60 3.89
CA THR A 39 -2.86 -2.55 3.12
C THR A 39 -2.23 -1.20 3.36
N LEU A 40 -2.03 -0.43 2.29
CA LEU A 40 -1.26 0.81 2.30
C LEU A 40 -2.07 1.99 1.76
N ALA A 41 -2.60 2.79 2.67
CA ALA A 41 -3.14 4.13 2.41
C ALA A 41 -2.27 5.20 3.06
N GLY A 42 -2.67 6.47 2.93
CA GLY A 42 -1.83 7.61 3.34
C GLY A 42 -0.61 7.77 2.42
N ALA A 43 0.24 8.77 2.66
CA ALA A 43 1.42 9.04 1.84
C ALA A 43 2.65 8.24 2.29
N MET A 44 2.51 6.92 2.45
CA MET A 44 3.53 6.09 3.11
C MET A 44 4.75 5.81 2.24
N SER A 45 4.60 5.81 0.91
CA SER A 45 5.73 5.67 -0.02
C SER A 45 6.54 6.96 -0.09
N THR A 46 5.87 8.13 -0.12
CA THR A 46 6.53 9.44 0.10
C THR A 46 7.19 9.52 1.47
N GLY A 47 6.57 8.97 2.52
CA GLY A 47 7.16 8.85 3.86
C GLY A 47 8.22 7.75 4.01
N GLU A 48 8.71 7.20 2.90
CA GLU A 48 9.81 6.21 2.84
C GLU A 48 9.62 4.94 3.67
N LEU A 49 8.36 4.52 3.89
CA LEU A 49 8.07 3.25 4.58
C LEU A 49 8.73 2.05 3.88
N GLY A 50 9.01 2.18 2.58
CA GLY A 50 9.75 1.21 1.76
C GLY A 50 11.01 0.68 2.42
N LEU A 51 11.76 1.50 3.17
CA LEU A 51 12.98 1.09 3.89
C LEU A 51 12.75 -0.13 4.81
N SER A 52 11.62 -0.15 5.51
CA SER A 52 11.28 -1.22 6.45
C SER A 52 10.29 -2.24 5.86
N LEU A 53 9.36 -1.79 5.01
CA LEU A 53 8.41 -2.67 4.33
C LEU A 53 9.09 -3.61 3.33
N ALA A 54 10.07 -3.12 2.57
CA ALA A 54 10.82 -3.96 1.63
C ALA A 54 11.58 -5.09 2.37
N GLU A 55 12.08 -4.81 3.57
CA GLU A 55 12.72 -5.85 4.40
C GLU A 55 11.70 -6.86 4.93
N MET A 56 10.54 -6.40 5.38
CA MET A 56 9.44 -7.29 5.77
C MET A 56 9.05 -8.26 4.64
N ILE A 57 9.02 -7.77 3.39
CA ILE A 57 8.76 -8.61 2.21
C ILE A 57 9.90 -9.60 1.99
N ARG A 58 11.16 -9.15 1.98
CA ARG A 58 12.34 -10.02 1.78
C ARG A 58 12.46 -11.13 2.82
N GLN A 59 12.06 -10.86 4.06
CA GLN A 59 12.03 -11.86 5.13
C GLN A 59 10.74 -12.70 5.18
N ASN A 60 9.95 -12.69 4.09
CA ASN A 60 8.73 -13.48 3.95
C ASN A 60 7.71 -13.23 5.09
N LYS A 61 7.60 -11.97 5.53
CA LYS A 61 6.62 -11.52 6.54
C LYS A 61 5.38 -10.89 5.91
N VAL A 62 5.38 -10.69 4.59
CA VAL A 62 4.29 -10.10 3.80
C VAL A 62 4.03 -11.00 2.58
N HIS A 63 2.77 -11.24 2.25
CA HIS A 63 2.37 -12.24 1.26
C HIS A 63 1.41 -11.71 0.19
N ALA A 64 0.81 -10.55 0.41
CA ALA A 64 0.08 -9.77 -0.57
C ALA A 64 0.00 -8.32 -0.10
N ILE A 65 -0.19 -7.39 -1.05
CA ILE A 65 -0.38 -5.97 -0.74
C ILE A 65 -1.62 -5.45 -1.46
N THR A 66 -2.42 -4.64 -0.76
CA THR A 66 -3.37 -3.74 -1.42
C THR A 66 -2.99 -2.31 -1.13
N CYS A 67 -2.93 -1.43 -2.13
CA CYS A 67 -2.50 -0.05 -1.92
C CYS A 67 -3.34 0.94 -2.74
N THR A 68 -3.36 2.19 -2.29
CA THR A 68 -3.77 3.30 -3.16
C THR A 68 -2.78 3.45 -4.30
N ALA A 69 -3.23 3.90 -5.47
CA ALA A 69 -2.35 4.11 -6.60
C ALA A 69 -1.23 5.13 -6.36
N ALA A 70 -1.46 6.17 -5.54
CA ALA A 70 -0.42 7.10 -5.10
C ALA A 70 0.79 6.38 -4.46
N ASN A 71 0.56 5.45 -3.53
CA ASN A 71 1.64 4.65 -2.93
C ASN A 71 2.38 3.79 -3.97
N LEU A 72 1.68 3.23 -4.95
CA LEU A 72 2.32 2.41 -5.98
C LEU A 72 3.26 3.26 -6.87
N GLU A 73 2.82 4.44 -7.29
CA GLU A 73 3.61 5.32 -8.17
C GLU A 73 4.73 6.03 -7.41
N GLU A 74 4.47 6.51 -6.20
CA GLU A 74 5.43 7.31 -5.41
C GLU A 74 6.63 6.49 -4.92
N ASP A 75 6.51 5.18 -4.75
CA ASP A 75 7.65 4.30 -4.46
C ASP A 75 8.67 4.31 -5.63
N LEU A 76 8.17 4.30 -6.87
CA LEU A 76 9.02 4.41 -8.05
C LEU A 76 9.48 5.85 -8.30
N PHE A 77 8.67 6.86 -7.99
CA PHE A 77 9.12 8.25 -8.05
C PHE A 77 10.31 8.48 -7.11
N ASN A 78 10.24 7.94 -5.89
CA ASN A 78 11.34 8.03 -4.95
C ASN A 78 12.61 7.36 -5.51
N LEU A 79 12.48 6.18 -6.14
CA LEU A 79 13.62 5.50 -6.75
C LEU A 79 14.42 6.37 -7.73
N VAL A 80 13.76 7.16 -8.57
CA VAL A 80 14.44 7.89 -9.68
C VAL A 80 14.56 9.39 -9.51
N ALA A 81 13.93 9.98 -8.48
CA ALA A 81 13.92 11.43 -8.29
C ALA A 81 14.12 11.87 -6.82
N HIS A 82 14.44 10.96 -5.89
CA HIS A 82 14.65 11.27 -4.46
C HIS A 82 15.54 12.51 -4.20
N ASP A 83 16.66 12.67 -4.90
CA ASP A 83 17.60 13.79 -4.68
C ASP A 83 17.01 15.15 -5.12
N GLU A 84 15.94 15.13 -5.90
CA GLU A 84 15.18 16.32 -6.33
C GLU A 84 14.03 16.66 -5.37
N TYR A 85 13.68 15.76 -4.43
CA TYR A 85 12.64 16.02 -3.44
C TYR A 85 13.07 17.16 -2.52
N ARG A 86 12.09 17.92 -2.03
CA ARG A 86 12.35 19.01 -1.08
C ARG A 86 11.52 18.85 0.18
N THR A 87 12.19 18.80 1.32
CA THR A 87 11.53 18.85 2.63
C THR A 87 11.34 20.29 3.09
N ILE A 88 10.12 20.64 3.47
CA ILE A 88 9.76 21.96 4.01
C ILE A 88 9.60 21.83 5.53
N GLN A 89 10.59 22.34 6.26
CA GLN A 89 10.61 22.25 7.73
C GLN A 89 9.41 22.95 8.38
N ASP A 90 9.04 24.16 7.92
CA ASP A 90 7.91 24.92 8.46
C ASP A 90 6.68 24.88 7.54
N TRP A 91 6.34 23.68 7.06
CA TRP A 91 5.24 23.47 6.11
C TRP A 91 3.87 23.95 6.61
N ARG A 92 3.69 24.10 7.93
CA ARG A 92 2.45 24.62 8.52
C ARG A 92 2.32 26.14 8.43
N ALA A 93 3.41 26.85 8.14
CA ALA A 93 3.45 28.31 8.06
C ALA A 93 3.47 28.84 6.62
N LEU A 94 3.41 27.96 5.61
CA LEU A 94 3.41 28.37 4.19
C LEU A 94 2.24 29.31 3.89
N SER A 95 2.54 30.43 3.24
CA SER A 95 1.55 31.35 2.70
C SER A 95 1.06 30.88 1.34
N VAL A 96 -0.04 31.46 0.85
CA VAL A 96 -0.56 31.20 -0.51
C VAL A 96 0.50 31.52 -1.58
N ASP A 97 1.31 32.57 -1.37
CA ASP A 97 2.37 32.96 -2.31
C ASP A 97 3.51 31.93 -2.32
N ASP A 98 3.81 31.30 -1.18
CA ASP A 98 4.78 30.19 -1.11
C ASP A 98 4.27 28.96 -1.87
N GLU A 99 2.98 28.62 -1.76
CA GLU A 99 2.38 27.53 -2.53
C GLU A 99 2.42 27.80 -4.03
N VAL A 100 2.13 29.04 -4.45
CA VAL A 100 2.23 29.46 -5.86
C VAL A 100 3.66 29.34 -6.35
N LYS A 101 4.64 29.74 -5.54
CA LYS A 101 6.06 29.60 -5.87
C LYS A 101 6.46 28.13 -6.04
N LEU A 102 6.03 27.24 -5.15
CA LEU A 102 6.29 25.80 -5.28
C LEU A 102 5.70 25.24 -6.59
N ARG A 103 4.45 25.60 -6.91
CA ARG A 103 3.79 25.21 -8.17
C ARG A 103 4.57 25.72 -9.38
N ASP A 104 4.96 26.98 -9.40
CA ASP A 104 5.63 27.61 -10.54
C ASP A 104 7.08 27.08 -10.70
N GLU A 105 7.68 26.59 -9.62
CA GLU A 105 8.94 25.84 -9.63
C GLU A 105 8.77 24.35 -10.03
N GLY A 106 7.54 23.89 -10.27
CA GLY A 106 7.24 22.54 -10.73
C GLY A 106 7.19 21.49 -9.62
N PHE A 107 6.80 21.87 -8.40
CA PHE A 107 6.64 20.94 -7.27
C PHE A 107 5.18 20.70 -6.91
N ASN A 108 4.87 19.43 -6.61
CA ASN A 108 3.63 19.01 -5.97
C ASN A 108 3.92 18.64 -4.52
N ARG A 109 3.14 19.16 -3.57
CA ARG A 109 3.43 19.01 -2.14
C ARG A 109 2.48 18.03 -1.46
N VAL A 110 3.06 17.15 -0.66
CA VAL A 110 2.39 16.26 0.29
C VAL A 110 2.95 16.59 1.67
N THR A 111 2.12 17.22 2.52
CA THR A 111 2.53 17.70 3.86
C THR A 111 3.83 18.53 3.82
N ASP A 112 4.91 18.00 4.34
CA ASP A 112 6.24 18.56 4.44
C ASP A 112 7.18 18.15 3.31
N THR A 113 6.71 17.39 2.33
CA THR A 113 7.52 16.85 1.25
C THR A 113 7.03 17.32 -0.11
N CYS A 114 7.93 17.80 -0.95
CA CYS A 114 7.66 18.22 -2.32
C CYS A 114 8.28 17.24 -3.32
N ILE A 115 7.44 16.76 -4.24
CA ILE A 115 7.78 15.84 -5.32
C ILE A 115 7.90 16.67 -6.61
N PRO A 116 9.00 16.55 -7.37
CA PRO A 116 9.15 17.30 -8.62
C PRO A 116 8.22 16.75 -9.72
N GLU A 117 7.57 17.60 -10.51
CA GLU A 117 6.70 17.13 -11.62
C GLU A 117 7.49 16.37 -12.71
N THR A 118 8.80 16.62 -12.82
CA THR A 118 9.69 15.98 -13.78
C THR A 118 9.64 14.46 -13.72
N VAL A 119 9.53 13.87 -12.53
CA VAL A 119 9.46 12.41 -12.37
C VAL A 119 8.17 11.83 -12.93
N MET A 120 7.05 12.54 -12.77
CA MET A 120 5.75 12.12 -13.32
C MET A 120 5.81 12.06 -14.84
N ARG A 121 6.44 13.06 -15.47
CA ARG A 121 6.64 13.12 -16.94
C ARG A 121 7.63 12.07 -17.44
N HIS A 122 8.67 11.78 -16.65
CA HIS A 122 9.63 10.72 -16.97
C HIS A 122 8.95 9.35 -17.02
N LEU A 123 8.15 9.01 -16.02
CA LEU A 123 7.40 7.75 -16.02
C LEU A 123 6.29 7.74 -17.08
N GLU A 124 5.56 8.84 -17.28
CA GLU A 124 4.57 8.97 -18.35
C GLU A 124 5.14 8.57 -19.72
N HIS A 125 6.33 9.07 -20.08
CA HIS A 125 6.93 8.79 -21.38
C HIS A 125 7.21 7.30 -21.59
N ARG A 126 7.59 6.58 -20.52
CA ARG A 126 7.87 5.14 -20.55
C ARG A 126 6.57 4.34 -20.55
N LEU A 127 5.65 4.68 -19.65
CA LEU A 127 4.38 3.98 -19.45
C LEU A 127 3.44 4.12 -20.64
N THR A 128 3.41 5.28 -21.31
CA THR A 128 2.56 5.48 -22.50
C THR A 128 2.84 4.43 -23.58
N LYS A 129 4.11 4.04 -23.77
CA LYS A 129 4.48 3.00 -24.74
C LYS A 129 3.88 1.64 -24.35
N LEU A 130 3.94 1.30 -23.07
CA LEU A 130 3.38 0.06 -22.53
C LEU A 130 1.84 0.07 -22.60
N TRP A 131 1.20 1.19 -22.26
CA TRP A 131 -0.25 1.35 -22.35
C TRP A 131 -0.75 1.19 -23.78
N VAL A 132 -0.10 1.81 -24.78
CA VAL A 132 -0.45 1.64 -26.19
C VAL A 132 -0.34 0.18 -26.61
N GLN A 133 0.75 -0.48 -26.22
CA GLN A 133 0.99 -1.89 -26.54
C GLN A 133 -0.13 -2.78 -25.97
N GLN A 134 -0.43 -2.66 -24.68
CA GLN A 134 -1.44 -3.49 -24.03
C GLN A 134 -2.85 -3.19 -24.54
N ALA A 135 -3.21 -1.92 -24.71
CA ALA A 135 -4.53 -1.53 -25.24
C ALA A 135 -4.76 -1.98 -26.69
N THR A 136 -3.69 -2.13 -27.48
CA THR A 136 -3.77 -2.65 -28.86
C THR A 136 -3.99 -4.16 -28.86
N LYS A 137 -3.32 -4.88 -27.96
CA LYS A 137 -3.50 -6.33 -27.81
C LYS A 137 -4.81 -6.70 -27.09
N LYS A 138 -5.38 -5.76 -26.33
CA LYS A 138 -6.49 -6.00 -25.37
C LYS A 138 -6.09 -7.00 -24.30
N GLU A 139 -4.84 -6.92 -23.87
CA GLU A 139 -4.26 -7.73 -22.80
C GLU A 139 -4.10 -6.83 -21.58
N GLY A 140 -5.15 -6.76 -20.75
CA GLY A 140 -5.13 -5.92 -19.55
C GLY A 140 -4.08 -6.39 -18.55
N TRP A 141 -3.29 -5.45 -18.03
CA TRP A 141 -2.35 -5.68 -16.94
C TRP A 141 -2.87 -5.06 -15.64
N MET A 142 -2.54 -5.70 -14.52
CA MET A 142 -2.63 -5.11 -13.19
C MET A 142 -1.75 -3.84 -13.15
N PRO A 143 -2.14 -2.78 -12.42
CA PRO A 143 -1.33 -1.57 -12.32
C PRO A 143 0.13 -1.84 -11.93
N ALA A 144 0.37 -2.74 -10.97
CA ALA A 144 1.72 -3.11 -10.52
C ALA A 144 2.57 -3.77 -11.61
N GLN A 145 1.97 -4.47 -12.59
CA GLN A 145 2.73 -5.09 -13.69
C GLN A 145 3.38 -4.04 -14.59
N PHE A 146 2.78 -2.85 -14.74
CA PHE A 146 3.44 -1.74 -15.44
C PHE A 146 4.67 -1.26 -14.67
N MET A 147 4.58 -1.14 -13.34
CA MET A 147 5.73 -0.78 -12.50
C MET A 147 6.82 -1.85 -12.56
N PHE A 148 6.44 -3.13 -12.59
CA PHE A 148 7.39 -4.22 -12.75
C PHE A 148 8.11 -4.18 -14.09
N ALA A 149 7.40 -3.87 -15.18
CA ALA A 149 8.00 -3.70 -16.50
C ALA A 149 8.98 -2.51 -16.54
N LEU A 150 8.73 -1.43 -15.80
CA LEU A 150 9.71 -0.35 -15.63
C LEU A 150 10.94 -0.82 -14.86
N LEU A 151 10.76 -1.60 -13.78
CA LEU A 151 11.87 -2.15 -13.00
C LEU A 151 12.72 -3.18 -13.78
N ASP A 152 12.17 -3.78 -14.83
CA ASP A 152 12.87 -4.67 -15.76
C ASP A 152 13.61 -3.93 -16.88
N ASP A 153 13.35 -2.63 -17.08
CA ASP A 153 14.02 -1.79 -18.08
C ASP A 153 15.39 -1.31 -17.54
N PRO A 154 16.52 -1.77 -18.11
CA PRO A 154 17.84 -1.35 -17.64
C PRO A 154 18.06 0.16 -17.72
N SER A 155 17.43 0.81 -18.70
CA SER A 155 17.54 2.27 -18.86
C SER A 155 16.71 3.04 -17.82
N PHE A 156 15.81 2.37 -17.10
CA PHE A 156 15.14 2.96 -15.94
C PHE A 156 16.06 2.89 -14.71
N ALA A 157 16.73 1.75 -14.52
CA ALA A 157 17.68 1.54 -13.42
C ALA A 157 18.88 2.51 -13.43
N GLU A 158 19.29 2.99 -14.60
CA GLU A 158 20.31 4.04 -14.76
C GLU A 158 19.97 5.36 -14.05
N HIS A 159 18.68 5.60 -13.75
CA HIS A 159 18.20 6.79 -13.06
C HIS A 159 18.01 6.60 -11.56
N PHE A 160 18.31 5.44 -10.99
CA PHE A 160 18.11 5.23 -9.55
C PHE A 160 18.99 6.17 -8.72
N GLN A 161 18.34 6.94 -7.85
CA GLN A 161 18.96 7.89 -6.92
C GLN A 161 19.03 7.33 -5.50
N VAL A 162 18.18 6.36 -5.16
CA VAL A 162 18.26 5.59 -3.92
C VAL A 162 18.45 4.09 -4.21
N PRO A 163 18.98 3.31 -3.24
CA PRO A 163 19.14 1.87 -3.42
C PRO A 163 17.82 1.18 -3.78
N ARG A 164 17.84 0.28 -4.77
CA ARG A 164 16.65 -0.45 -5.24
C ARG A 164 16.00 -1.25 -4.11
N GLU A 165 16.80 -1.73 -3.16
CA GLU A 165 16.35 -2.43 -1.96
C GLU A 165 15.44 -1.60 -1.04
N ASN A 166 15.39 -0.28 -1.21
CA ASN A 166 14.48 0.59 -0.46
C ASN A 166 13.06 0.61 -1.06
N SER A 167 12.88 0.12 -2.29
CA SER A 167 11.57 0.05 -2.94
C SER A 167 10.80 -1.18 -2.51
N TRP A 168 9.61 -0.97 -1.94
CA TRP A 168 8.73 -2.08 -1.57
C TRP A 168 8.09 -2.73 -2.80
N VAL A 169 7.89 -1.97 -3.89
CA VAL A 169 7.37 -2.50 -5.16
C VAL A 169 8.39 -3.44 -5.80
N ALA A 170 9.68 -3.08 -5.77
CA ALA A 170 10.77 -3.93 -6.22
C ALA A 170 10.90 -5.21 -5.38
N ALA A 171 10.82 -5.09 -4.05
CA ALA A 171 10.80 -6.24 -3.16
C ALA A 171 9.60 -7.17 -3.43
N ALA A 172 8.41 -6.62 -3.65
CA ALA A 172 7.22 -7.39 -3.97
C ALA A 172 7.32 -8.13 -5.31
N LYS A 173 7.89 -7.46 -6.33
CA LYS A 173 8.21 -8.09 -7.63
C LYS A 173 9.13 -9.29 -7.47
N ASP A 174 10.22 -9.11 -6.73
CA ASP A 174 11.24 -10.14 -6.55
C ASP A 174 10.72 -11.33 -5.72
N ALA A 175 9.88 -11.06 -4.73
CA ALA A 175 9.23 -12.08 -3.91
C ALA A 175 8.05 -12.77 -4.64
N GLY A 176 7.58 -12.23 -5.77
CA GLY A 176 6.45 -12.77 -6.52
C GLY A 176 5.12 -12.66 -5.78
N ILE A 177 4.96 -11.68 -4.88
CA ILE A 177 3.70 -11.45 -4.17
C ILE A 177 2.78 -10.51 -4.96
N PRO A 178 1.46 -10.72 -4.95
CA PRO A 178 0.54 -9.87 -5.69
C PRO A 178 0.38 -8.49 -5.03
N ILE A 179 0.24 -7.46 -5.88
CA ILE A 179 -0.17 -6.11 -5.49
C ILE A 179 -1.49 -5.79 -6.18
N PHE A 180 -2.50 -5.45 -5.38
CA PHE A 180 -3.78 -4.94 -5.83
C PHE A 180 -3.83 -3.42 -5.64
N THR A 181 -4.36 -2.70 -6.63
CA THR A 181 -4.38 -1.24 -6.63
C THR A 181 -5.73 -0.76 -7.14
N PRO A 182 -6.80 -0.89 -6.33
CA PRO A 182 -8.12 -0.40 -6.67
C PRO A 182 -8.13 1.14 -6.72
N GLY A 183 -9.02 1.71 -7.54
CA GLY A 183 -9.13 3.16 -7.72
C GLY A 183 -7.90 3.77 -8.40
N ILE A 184 -7.35 3.08 -9.41
CA ILE A 184 -6.15 3.52 -10.14
C ILE A 184 -6.31 4.91 -10.75
N GLU A 185 -7.53 5.25 -11.16
CA GLU A 185 -7.88 6.56 -11.71
C GLU A 185 -7.68 7.71 -10.71
N ASP A 186 -7.64 7.43 -9.40
CA ASP A 186 -7.36 8.38 -8.33
C ASP A 186 -5.84 8.45 -8.03
N SER A 187 -5.06 8.77 -9.07
CA SER A 187 -3.60 8.96 -8.99
C SER A 187 -3.08 9.80 -10.15
N THR A 188 -1.82 10.24 -10.05
CA THR A 188 -1.18 11.04 -11.10
C THR A 188 -1.06 10.26 -12.40
N LEU A 189 -0.50 9.06 -12.35
CA LEU A 189 -0.32 8.23 -13.55
C LEU A 189 -1.65 7.70 -14.07
N GLY A 190 -2.63 7.48 -13.20
CA GLY A 190 -4.00 7.15 -13.60
C GLY A 190 -4.71 8.29 -14.35
N ASN A 191 -4.55 9.53 -13.87
CA ASN A 191 -5.05 10.73 -14.54
C ASN A 191 -4.39 10.91 -15.91
N ILE A 192 -3.07 10.71 -16.00
CA ILE A 192 -2.34 10.75 -17.26
C ILE A 192 -2.83 9.67 -18.21
N TYR A 193 -3.01 8.42 -17.75
CA TYR A 193 -3.56 7.34 -18.56
C TYR A 193 -4.93 7.70 -19.14
N ALA A 194 -5.85 8.21 -18.32
CA ALA A 194 -7.16 8.65 -18.77
C ALA A 194 -7.07 9.77 -19.82
N ALA A 195 -6.18 10.75 -19.62
CA ALA A 195 -5.93 11.81 -20.60
C ALA A 195 -5.40 11.27 -21.94
N ARG A 196 -4.50 10.26 -21.91
CA ARG A 196 -3.97 9.61 -23.11
C ARG A 196 -4.99 8.73 -23.82
N VAL A 197 -5.97 8.18 -23.11
CA VAL A 197 -7.12 7.54 -23.76
C VAL A 197 -8.03 8.59 -24.41
N TYR A 198 -8.29 9.69 -23.71
CA TYR A 198 -9.14 10.77 -24.20
C TYR A 198 -8.61 11.45 -25.47
N ASP A 199 -7.30 11.73 -25.53
CA ASP A 199 -6.67 12.36 -26.70
C ASP A 199 -6.39 11.38 -27.87
N GLY A 200 -6.63 10.08 -27.65
CA GLY A 200 -6.43 9.03 -28.65
C GLY A 200 -5.00 8.48 -28.75
N THR A 201 -4.06 8.96 -27.91
CA THR A 201 -2.69 8.42 -27.84
C THR A 201 -2.71 6.94 -27.45
N VAL A 202 -3.49 6.59 -26.44
CA VAL A 202 -3.82 5.20 -26.07
C VAL A 202 -5.20 4.87 -26.64
N PRO A 203 -5.34 3.78 -27.41
CA PRO A 203 -6.55 3.58 -28.22
C PRO A 203 -7.82 3.28 -27.42
N ASN A 204 -7.72 2.79 -26.18
CA ASN A 204 -8.84 2.41 -25.32
C ASN A 204 -8.39 2.08 -23.88
N HIS A 205 -9.35 1.83 -22.98
CA HIS A 205 -9.11 1.51 -21.56
C HIS A 205 -8.60 0.08 -21.28
N SER A 206 -8.41 -0.78 -22.29
CA SER A 206 -8.09 -2.21 -22.06
C SER A 206 -6.64 -2.49 -21.65
N ALA A 207 -5.78 -1.47 -21.55
CA ALA A 207 -4.41 -1.67 -21.08
C ALA A 207 -4.36 -2.01 -19.58
N ILE A 208 -5.24 -1.39 -18.78
CA ILE A 208 -5.27 -1.57 -17.33
C ILE A 208 -6.55 -2.30 -16.97
N VAL A 209 -6.44 -3.38 -16.21
CA VAL A 209 -7.62 -4.14 -15.74
C VAL A 209 -8.50 -3.27 -14.83
N SER A 210 -9.82 -3.47 -14.92
CA SER A 210 -10.78 -2.75 -14.11
C SER A 210 -10.70 -3.12 -12.62
N GLY A 211 -11.19 -2.26 -11.72
CA GLY A 211 -11.24 -2.57 -10.29
C GLY A 211 -12.01 -3.86 -9.96
N THR A 212 -13.04 -4.17 -10.75
CA THR A 212 -13.80 -5.43 -10.62
C THR A 212 -13.01 -6.66 -11.07
N GLU A 213 -12.17 -6.54 -12.10
CA GLU A 213 -11.25 -7.61 -12.50
C GLU A 213 -10.14 -7.82 -11.45
N GLN A 214 -9.63 -6.73 -10.85
CA GLN A 214 -8.70 -6.83 -9.73
C GLN A 214 -9.34 -7.56 -8.52
N MET A 215 -10.61 -7.26 -8.21
CA MET A 215 -11.34 -7.92 -7.13
C MET A 215 -11.50 -9.41 -7.40
N GLU A 216 -11.81 -9.79 -8.64
CA GLU A 216 -11.91 -11.19 -9.06
C GLU A 216 -10.57 -11.92 -8.91
N THR A 217 -9.46 -11.28 -9.28
CA THR A 217 -8.10 -11.81 -9.08
C THR A 217 -7.79 -11.97 -7.59
N LEU A 218 -8.20 -11.01 -6.76
CA LEU A 218 -8.06 -11.08 -5.30
C LEU A 218 -8.88 -12.24 -4.71
N ILE A 219 -10.11 -12.47 -5.17
CA ILE A 219 -10.93 -13.61 -4.75
C ILE A 219 -10.18 -14.92 -5.00
N ARG A 220 -9.60 -15.10 -6.20
CA ARG A 220 -8.82 -16.30 -6.55
C ARG A 220 -7.58 -16.46 -5.67
N TRP A 221 -6.87 -15.37 -5.38
CA TRP A 221 -5.72 -15.39 -4.48
C TRP A 221 -6.14 -15.79 -3.05
N TYR A 222 -7.22 -15.20 -2.53
CA TYR A 222 -7.70 -15.49 -1.17
C TYR A 222 -8.19 -16.94 -1.05
N GLU A 223 -8.98 -17.43 -2.01
CA GLU A 223 -9.45 -18.84 -2.01
C GLU A 223 -8.29 -19.83 -2.04
N SER A 224 -7.31 -19.64 -2.92
CA SER A 224 -6.16 -20.55 -3.01
C SER A 224 -5.31 -20.49 -1.74
N THR A 225 -4.99 -19.29 -1.25
CA THR A 225 -4.13 -19.12 -0.06
C THR A 225 -4.81 -19.61 1.22
N SER A 226 -6.11 -19.37 1.36
CA SER A 226 -6.87 -19.72 2.57
C SER A 226 -7.13 -21.21 2.74
N GLN A 227 -6.91 -22.03 1.71
CA GLN A 227 -6.93 -23.50 1.82
C GLN A 227 -5.77 -23.98 2.69
N ASP A 228 -4.58 -23.45 2.45
CA ASP A 228 -3.34 -23.93 3.07
C ASP A 228 -3.00 -23.23 4.39
N ALA A 229 -3.37 -21.96 4.55
CA ALA A 229 -3.01 -21.16 5.73
C ALA A 229 -4.09 -20.14 6.10
N PRO A 230 -4.19 -19.73 7.39
CA PRO A 230 -5.01 -18.58 7.75
C PRO A 230 -4.41 -17.29 7.17
N ILE A 231 -5.27 -16.33 6.81
CA ILE A 231 -4.86 -15.05 6.25
C ILE A 231 -5.17 -13.93 7.24
N GLY A 232 -4.18 -13.11 7.56
CA GLY A 232 -4.28 -11.92 8.39
C GLY A 232 -4.24 -10.64 7.56
N MET A 233 -4.77 -9.54 8.11
CA MET A 233 -4.69 -8.22 7.50
C MET A 233 -4.06 -7.19 8.45
N PHE A 234 -3.02 -6.52 7.98
CA PHE A 234 -2.39 -5.39 8.66
C PHE A 234 -2.64 -4.12 7.85
N GLN A 235 -3.53 -3.26 8.34
CA GLN A 235 -4.02 -2.08 7.64
C GLN A 235 -3.30 -0.82 8.10
N ILE A 236 -2.71 -0.10 7.15
CA ILE A 236 -2.12 1.22 7.36
C ILE A 236 -3.05 2.27 6.77
N GLY A 237 -3.62 3.12 7.63
CA GLY A 237 -4.66 4.08 7.27
C GLY A 237 -6.01 3.41 7.09
N GLY A 238 -6.73 3.77 6.03
CA GLY A 238 -8.05 3.21 5.72
C GLY A 238 -8.44 3.45 4.26
N GLY A 239 -9.71 3.79 4.03
CA GLY A 239 -10.23 4.03 2.68
C GLY A 239 -10.16 2.78 1.80
N ILE A 240 -10.03 2.99 0.49
CA ILE A 240 -10.14 1.92 -0.50
C ILE A 240 -9.07 0.84 -0.34
N ALA A 241 -7.85 1.19 0.09
CA ALA A 241 -6.79 0.20 0.28
C ALA A 241 -7.13 -0.84 1.36
N GLY A 242 -7.87 -0.44 2.41
CA GLY A 242 -8.31 -1.33 3.48
C GLY A 242 -9.65 -2.01 3.22
N ASP A 243 -10.64 -1.27 2.71
CA ASP A 243 -11.99 -1.83 2.53
C ASP A 243 -12.09 -2.75 1.30
N PHE A 244 -11.37 -2.47 0.22
CA PHE A 244 -11.35 -3.32 -0.97
C PHE A 244 -10.95 -4.77 -0.63
N PRO A 245 -9.81 -5.04 0.04
CA PRO A 245 -9.41 -6.41 0.25
C PRO A 245 -10.26 -7.13 1.29
N ILE A 246 -10.67 -6.43 2.36
CA ILE A 246 -11.40 -7.08 3.45
C ILE A 246 -12.80 -7.55 3.02
N CYS A 247 -13.35 -6.98 1.96
CA CYS A 247 -14.62 -7.38 1.36
C CYS A 247 -14.56 -8.73 0.63
N VAL A 248 -13.38 -9.29 0.37
CA VAL A 248 -13.22 -10.60 -0.30
C VAL A 248 -13.94 -11.73 0.44
N VAL A 249 -13.92 -11.72 1.78
CA VAL A 249 -14.54 -12.76 2.61
C VAL A 249 -16.08 -12.66 2.58
N PRO A 250 -16.70 -11.49 2.78
CA PRO A 250 -18.13 -11.30 2.53
C PRO A 250 -18.57 -11.78 1.15
N ILE A 251 -17.84 -11.42 0.08
CA ILE A 251 -18.17 -11.87 -1.28
C ILE A 251 -18.16 -13.39 -1.37
N LEU A 252 -17.14 -14.03 -0.82
CA LEU A 252 -17.03 -15.49 -0.83
C LEU A 252 -18.12 -16.18 0.00
N LYS A 253 -18.45 -15.67 1.19
CA LYS A 253 -19.40 -16.31 2.10
C LYS A 253 -20.86 -15.99 1.83
N GLN A 254 -21.17 -14.76 1.44
CA GLN A 254 -22.54 -14.27 1.32
C GLN A 254 -23.01 -14.31 -0.14
N ASP A 255 -22.20 -13.81 -1.08
CA ASP A 255 -22.60 -13.70 -2.48
C ASP A 255 -22.35 -15.01 -3.27
N LEU A 256 -21.25 -15.70 -2.94
CA LEU A 256 -20.89 -16.99 -3.54
C LEU A 256 -21.26 -18.21 -2.68
N GLU A 257 -21.78 -17.98 -1.47
CA GLU A 257 -22.24 -19.01 -0.53
C GLU A 257 -21.20 -20.12 -0.24
N LYS A 258 -19.90 -19.79 -0.26
CA LYS A 258 -18.80 -20.73 0.01
C LYS A 258 -18.42 -20.76 1.48
N ASP A 259 -18.09 -21.94 1.98
CA ASP A 259 -17.49 -22.08 3.31
C ASP A 259 -16.03 -21.61 3.29
N THR A 260 -15.84 -20.33 3.58
CA THR A 260 -14.55 -19.64 3.53
C THR A 260 -14.06 -19.26 4.92
N ARG A 261 -12.76 -19.41 5.17
CA ARG A 261 -12.09 -18.97 6.41
C ARG A 261 -12.14 -17.44 6.53
N LEU A 262 -12.48 -16.99 7.73
CA LEU A 262 -12.46 -15.57 8.10
C LEU A 262 -11.01 -15.06 8.26
N TRP A 263 -10.83 -13.75 8.31
CA TRP A 263 -9.53 -13.14 8.57
C TRP A 263 -9.03 -13.56 9.98
N GLY A 264 -7.84 -14.17 10.03
CA GLY A 264 -7.24 -14.79 11.21
C GLY A 264 -6.41 -13.86 12.10
N TYR A 265 -6.15 -12.64 11.64
CA TYR A 265 -5.50 -11.56 12.36
C TYR A 265 -5.97 -10.22 11.78
N PHE A 266 -6.14 -9.22 12.62
CA PHE A 266 -6.41 -7.85 12.16
C PHE A 266 -5.70 -6.81 13.03
N CYS A 267 -5.04 -5.86 12.40
CA CYS A 267 -4.61 -4.63 13.07
C CYS A 267 -4.81 -3.47 12.11
N GLN A 268 -5.35 -2.35 12.60
CA GLN A 268 -5.36 -1.10 11.85
C GLN A 268 -4.59 -0.02 12.60
N ILE A 269 -3.70 0.69 11.89
CA ILE A 269 -3.20 1.99 12.31
C ILE A 269 -4.07 3.04 11.63
N SER A 270 -4.74 3.89 12.39
CA SER A 270 -5.68 4.87 11.84
C SER A 270 -5.65 6.17 12.65
N ASP A 271 -5.71 7.29 11.95
CA ASP A 271 -5.93 8.62 12.49
C ASP A 271 -7.42 8.98 12.58
N ALA A 272 -8.30 8.15 12.00
CA ALA A 272 -9.73 8.40 11.93
C ALA A 272 -10.43 8.14 13.27
N VAL A 273 -11.31 9.07 13.65
CA VAL A 273 -12.14 8.97 14.86
C VAL A 273 -13.32 8.02 14.63
N THR A 274 -13.57 7.13 15.59
CA THR A 274 -14.76 6.27 15.64
C THR A 274 -15.99 7.11 15.94
N SER A 275 -16.75 7.55 14.93
CA SER A 275 -18.04 8.23 15.16
C SER A 275 -18.80 8.54 13.87
N TYR A 276 -18.13 9.05 12.84
CA TYR A 276 -18.80 9.67 11.68
C TYR A 276 -19.33 8.67 10.65
N GLY A 277 -19.41 7.36 10.98
CA GLY A 277 -19.80 6.30 10.05
C GLY A 277 -18.75 5.97 8.97
N GLY A 278 -17.54 6.53 9.07
CA GLY A 278 -16.45 6.22 8.15
C GLY A 278 -15.78 4.88 8.47
N TYR A 279 -15.60 4.03 7.44
CA TYR A 279 -14.98 2.71 7.59
C TYR A 279 -13.57 2.77 8.21
N SER A 280 -12.76 3.77 7.86
CA SER A 280 -11.39 3.93 8.35
C SER A 280 -11.29 4.04 9.88
N GLY A 281 -12.35 4.52 10.55
CA GLY A 281 -12.42 4.65 12.01
C GLY A 281 -13.25 3.55 12.70
N ALA A 282 -13.78 2.59 11.93
CA ALA A 282 -14.62 1.52 12.45
C ALA A 282 -13.79 0.58 13.34
N VAL A 283 -14.30 0.31 14.54
CA VAL A 283 -13.64 -0.60 15.49
C VAL A 283 -13.56 -2.01 14.90
N PRO A 284 -12.51 -2.79 15.22
CA PRO A 284 -12.37 -4.14 14.66
C PRO A 284 -13.59 -5.05 14.88
N ASN A 285 -14.28 -4.92 16.02
CA ASN A 285 -15.46 -5.72 16.33
C ASN A 285 -16.63 -5.52 15.36
N GLU A 286 -16.77 -4.33 14.74
CA GLU A 286 -17.82 -4.09 13.74
C GLU A 286 -17.67 -5.04 12.55
N LYS A 287 -16.45 -5.43 12.20
CA LYS A 287 -16.14 -6.32 11.08
C LYS A 287 -16.71 -7.74 11.29
N ILE A 288 -17.00 -8.14 12.53
CA ILE A 288 -17.60 -9.46 12.85
C ILE A 288 -19.01 -9.55 12.28
N THR A 289 -19.81 -8.48 12.33
CA THR A 289 -21.20 -8.50 11.82
C THR A 289 -21.27 -8.68 10.30
N TRP A 290 -20.18 -8.38 9.61
CA TRP A 290 -20.02 -8.52 8.17
C TRP A 290 -19.40 -9.87 7.77
N TYR A 291 -19.21 -10.81 8.71
CA TYR A 291 -18.46 -12.04 8.45
C TYR A 291 -17.05 -11.77 7.90
N LYS A 292 -16.40 -10.67 8.30
CA LYS A 292 -15.02 -10.39 7.92
C LYS A 292 -14.06 -11.05 8.92
N LEU A 293 -14.24 -10.81 10.22
CA LEU A 293 -13.35 -11.33 11.28
C LEU A 293 -13.97 -12.45 12.09
N ASP A 294 -13.15 -13.43 12.46
CA ASP A 294 -13.49 -14.41 13.48
C ASP A 294 -13.56 -13.74 14.87
N PRO A 295 -14.55 -14.08 15.72
CA PRO A 295 -14.65 -13.54 17.07
C PRO A 295 -13.37 -13.72 17.91
N GLU A 296 -12.64 -14.81 17.72
CA GLU A 296 -11.45 -15.15 18.49
C GLU A 296 -10.14 -14.64 17.85
N SER A 297 -10.19 -14.14 16.60
CA SER A 297 -9.00 -13.58 15.94
C SER A 297 -8.39 -12.42 16.76
N PRO A 298 -7.04 -12.38 16.89
CA PRO A 298 -6.34 -11.21 17.39
C PRO A 298 -6.73 -9.99 16.56
N LYS A 299 -7.18 -8.94 17.23
CA LYS A 299 -7.73 -7.74 16.60
C LYS A 299 -7.31 -6.49 17.37
N PHE A 300 -6.70 -5.55 16.67
CA PHE A 300 -6.09 -4.38 17.27
C PHE A 300 -6.47 -3.09 16.55
N MET A 301 -6.50 -1.98 17.28
CA MET A 301 -6.74 -0.65 16.73
C MET A 301 -5.79 0.38 17.35
N ILE A 302 -4.79 0.80 16.57
CA ILE A 302 -3.80 1.79 16.97
C ILE A 302 -4.25 3.15 16.45
N GLN A 303 -4.69 4.02 17.36
CA GLN A 303 -5.07 5.39 17.02
C GLN A 303 -3.84 6.31 17.05
N SER A 304 -3.15 6.44 15.91
CA SER A 304 -1.93 7.24 15.80
C SER A 304 -1.49 7.44 14.33
N ASP A 305 -0.39 8.16 14.14
CA ASP A 305 0.26 8.36 12.86
C ASP A 305 1.01 7.10 12.40
N ALA A 306 0.73 6.65 11.18
CA ALA A 306 1.34 5.47 10.58
C ALA A 306 2.85 5.61 10.35
N SER A 307 3.35 6.80 10.07
CA SER A 307 4.79 7.07 9.88
C SER A 307 5.60 6.79 11.15
N ILE A 308 4.96 6.85 12.32
CA ILE A 308 5.55 6.51 13.61
C ILE A 308 5.34 5.02 13.91
N CYS A 309 4.10 4.54 13.79
CA CYS A 309 3.73 3.23 14.30
C CYS A 309 4.19 2.07 13.40
N ALA A 310 4.07 2.19 12.07
CA ALA A 310 4.38 1.09 11.17
C ALA A 310 5.86 0.67 11.22
N PRO A 311 6.85 1.59 11.14
CA PRO A 311 8.26 1.23 11.26
C PRO A 311 8.61 0.58 12.60
N LEU A 312 7.99 0.99 13.72
CA LEU A 312 8.21 0.39 15.03
C LEU A 312 7.66 -1.05 15.11
N ILE A 313 6.50 -1.30 14.51
CA ILE A 313 5.93 -2.65 14.41
C ILE A 313 6.81 -3.53 13.54
N PHE A 314 7.27 -3.02 12.39
CA PHE A 314 8.17 -3.77 11.51
C PHE A 314 9.50 -4.06 12.19
N ALA A 315 10.09 -3.08 12.87
CA ALA A 315 11.31 -3.27 13.67
C ALA A 315 11.14 -4.37 14.72
N HIS A 316 10.00 -4.40 15.44
CA HIS A 316 9.68 -5.45 16.41
C HIS A 316 9.68 -6.84 15.76
N ILE A 317 8.98 -6.99 14.62
CA ILE A 317 8.85 -8.25 13.89
C ILE A 317 10.19 -8.71 13.28
N LEU A 318 11.02 -7.77 12.85
CA LEU A 318 12.35 -8.02 12.27
C LEU A 318 13.43 -8.25 13.33
N GLY A 319 13.15 -7.99 14.61
CA GLY A 319 14.13 -8.12 15.71
C GLY A 319 15.19 -7.03 15.72
N TRP A 320 14.88 -5.86 15.17
CA TRP A 320 15.75 -4.68 15.14
C TRP A 320 15.82 -3.95 16.49
#